data_AF-A0AA39MKB8-F1
#
_entry.id   AF-A0AA39MKB8-F1
#
_cell.length_a   1.000
_cell.length_b   1.000
_cell.length_c   1.000
_cell.angle_alpha   90.00
_cell.angle_beta   90.00
_cell.angle_gamma   90.00
#
_symmetry.space_group_name_H-M   'P 1'
#
loop_
_entity.id
_entity.type
_entity.pdbx_description
1 polymer ?
#
loop_
_entity_poly.entity_id
_entity_poly.type
_entity_poly.pdbx_seq_one_letter_code
_entity_poly.pdbx_strand_id
1 'polypeptide(L)'
;YQTDIIEKYGIKLISWPACLAPMKSPSEFRVLTDLKLLHNTLVEGSCCWVHLSWPEVLQHVNEHQKHMESGNEAMGQKRKTRSDKGKK
;
A
#
# COMPACT_ATOMS: atom_id res chain seq x y z
N TYR A 1 1.95 -0.39 4.10
CA TYR A 1 1.55 0.58 3.06
C TYR A 1 0.67 -0.05 1.99
N GLN A 2 1.18 -1.01 1.20
CA GLN A 2 0.36 -1.70 0.19
C GLN A 2 -0.83 -2.43 0.83
N THR A 3 -0.61 -3.17 1.91
CA THR A 3 -1.68 -3.83 2.66
C THR A 3 -2.72 -2.83 3.17
N ASP A 4 -2.28 -1.72 3.76
CA ASP A 4 -3.19 -0.66 4.24
C ASP A 4 -4.11 -0.10 3.13
N ILE A 5 -3.61 -0.03 1.89
CA ILE A 5 -4.41 0.44 0.75
C ILE A 5 -5.47 -0.60 0.38
N ILE A 6 -5.08 -1.88 0.35
CA ILE A 6 -6.00 -2.97 0.03
C ILE A 6 -7.08 -3.09 1.11
N GLU A 7 -6.69 -3.13 2.38
CA GLU A 7 -7.62 -3.30 3.50
C GLU A 7 -8.59 -2.11 3.64
N LYS A 8 -8.12 -0.89 3.38
CA LYS A 8 -8.92 0.32 3.59
C LYS A 8 -9.79 0.69 2.40
N TYR A 9 -9.28 0.52 1.19
CA TYR A 9 -9.95 0.99 -0.02
C TYR A 9 -10.42 -0.14 -0.93
N GLY A 10 -10.00 -1.38 -0.70
CA GLY A 10 -10.34 -2.51 -1.58
C GLY A 10 -9.74 -2.38 -2.97
N ILE A 11 -8.65 -1.63 -3.12
CA ILE A 11 -8.00 -1.41 -4.40
C ILE A 11 -6.59 -1.99 -4.32
N LYS A 12 -6.19 -2.68 -5.39
CA LYS A 12 -4.84 -3.21 -5.56
C LYS A 12 -4.20 -2.57 -6.79
N LEU A 13 -2.91 -2.27 -6.69
CA LEU A 13 -2.13 -1.90 -7.86
C LEU A 13 -1.49 -3.17 -8.43
N ILE A 14 -1.82 -3.51 -9.67
CA ILE A 14 -1.26 -4.68 -10.36
C ILE A 14 -0.14 -4.24 -11.29
N SER A 15 0.75 -5.20 -11.58
CA SER A 15 1.88 -5.01 -12.50
C SER A 15 2.77 -3.82 -12.11
N TRP A 16 3.04 -3.68 -10.81
CA TRP A 16 3.98 -2.68 -10.30
C TRP A 16 5.35 -2.88 -10.96
N PRO A 17 6.03 -1.82 -11.43
CA PRO A 17 7.31 -1.95 -12.10
C PRO A 17 8.35 -2.65 -11.20
N ALA A 18 8.96 -3.73 -11.69
CA ALA A 18 9.90 -4.54 -10.91
C ALA A 18 11.13 -3.73 -10.45
N CYS A 19 11.56 -2.76 -11.25
CA CYS A 19 12.65 -1.83 -10.88
C CYS A 19 12.29 -0.88 -9.74
N LEU A 20 11.00 -0.70 -9.43
CA LEU A 20 10.51 0.11 -8.33
C LEU A 20 10.00 -0.74 -7.16
N ALA A 21 10.16 -2.07 -7.21
CA ALA A 21 9.74 -2.97 -6.16
C ALA A 21 10.67 -2.88 -4.93
N PRO A 22 10.17 -3.08 -3.71
CA PRO A 22 8.75 -3.23 -3.33
C PRO A 22 7.98 -1.89 -3.43
N MET A 23 6.65 -1.94 -3.48
CA MET A 23 5.83 -0.71 -3.50
C MET A 23 6.06 0.14 -2.24
N LYS A 24 6.43 1.41 -2.44
CA LYS A 24 6.83 2.35 -1.37
C LYS A 24 5.81 3.47 -1.18
N SER A 25 5.90 4.17 -0.05
CA SER A 25 5.12 5.38 0.16
C SER A 25 5.50 6.48 -0.85
N PRO A 26 4.56 7.31 -1.33
CA PRO A 26 4.85 8.47 -2.19
C PRO A 26 5.95 9.37 -1.63
N SER A 27 6.06 9.48 -0.30
CA SER A 27 7.09 10.27 0.37
C SER A 27 8.53 9.75 0.20
N GLU A 28 8.69 8.50 -0.24
CA GLU A 28 9.99 7.86 -0.45
C GLU A 28 10.53 8.12 -1.87
N PHE A 29 9.69 8.58 -2.80
CA PHE A 29 10.12 8.93 -4.15
C PHE A 29 10.88 10.26 -4.14
N ARG A 30 12.20 10.17 -4.12
CA ARG A 30 13.10 11.34 -4.16
C ARG A 30 13.70 11.59 -5.54
N VAL A 31 13.58 10.64 -6.45
CA VAL A 31 14.20 10.69 -7.77
C VAL A 31 13.13 10.94 -8.84
N LEU A 32 13.34 11.97 -9.65
CA LEU A 32 12.38 12.36 -10.69
C LEU A 32 12.24 11.29 -11.78
N THR A 33 13.30 10.54 -12.07
CA THR A 33 13.26 9.44 -13.07
C THR A 33 12.30 8.35 -12.65
N ASP A 34 12.28 8.00 -11.36
CA ASP A 34 11.41 6.95 -10.82
C ASP A 34 9.94 7.39 -10.90
N LEU A 35 9.67 8.67 -10.62
CA LEU A 35 8.34 9.26 -10.77
C LEU A 35 7.88 9.28 -12.23
N LYS A 36 8.76 9.65 -13.16
CA LYS A 36 8.46 9.62 -14.60
C LYS A 36 8.18 8.21 -15.08
N LEU A 37 8.99 7.24 -14.64
CA LEU A 37 8.81 5.84 -14.99
C LEU A 37 7.44 5.34 -14.50
N LEU A 38 7.13 5.57 -13.22
CA LEU A 38 5.85 5.18 -12.65
C LEU A 38 4.67 5.86 -13.36
N HIS A 39 4.78 7.15 -13.68
CA HIS A 39 3.77 7.85 -14.43
C HIS A 39 3.55 7.23 -15.81
N ASN A 40 4.62 6.94 -16.54
CA ASN A 40 4.52 6.35 -17.87
C ASN A 40 3.89 4.96 -17.82
N THR A 41 4.27 4.10 -16.86
CA THR A 41 3.66 2.77 -16.76
C THR A 41 2.17 2.83 -16.39
N LEU A 42 1.75 3.82 -15.61
CA LEU A 42 0.34 4.07 -15.33
C LEU A 42 -0.43 4.56 -16.56
N VAL A 43 0.16 5.48 -17.34
CA VAL A 43 -0.46 6.02 -18.56
C VAL A 43 -0.56 4.97 -19.66
N GLU A 44 0.47 4.14 -19.82
CA GLU A 44 0.49 3.02 -20.77
C GLU A 44 -0.46 1.88 -20.35
N GLY A 45 -0.90 1.87 -19.09
CA GLY A 45 -1.72 0.81 -18.52
C GLY A 45 -0.95 -0.47 -18.21
N SER A 46 0.39 -0.45 -18.32
CA SER A 46 1.26 -1.56 -17.90
C SER A 46 1.28 -1.71 -16.38
N CYS A 47 0.97 -0.65 -15.64
CA CYS A 47 0.62 -0.68 -14.23
C CYS A 47 -0.77 -0.06 -14.06
N CYS A 48 -1.67 -0.69 -13.30
CA CYS A 48 -3.03 -0.17 -13.15
C CYS A 48 -3.66 -0.52 -11.81
N TRP A 49 -4.61 0.33 -11.40
CA TRP A 49 -5.43 0.13 -10.21
C TRP A 49 -6.61 -0.77 -10.57
N VAL A 50 -6.78 -1.85 -9.81
CA VAL A 50 -7.94 -2.74 -9.92
C VAL A 50 -8.72 -2.73 -8.62
N HIS A 51 -10.04 -2.70 -8.74
CA HIS A 51 -10.91 -2.94 -7.61
C HIS A 51 -10.90 -4.43 -7.30
N LEU A 52 -10.67 -4.74 -6.04
CA LEU A 52 -10.88 -6.08 -5.51
C LEU A 52 -12.35 -6.22 -5.10
N SER A 53 -12.91 -7.38 -5.38
CA SER A 53 -14.18 -7.80 -4.82
C SER A 53 -14.07 -7.96 -3.31
N TRP A 54 -15.20 -7.84 -2.61
CA TRP A 54 -15.24 -8.00 -1.16
C TRP A 54 -14.65 -9.34 -0.67
N PRO A 55 -14.88 -10.49 -1.33
CA PRO A 55 -14.21 -11.74 -0.98
C PRO A 55 -12.67 -11.68 -1.10
N GLU A 56 -12.14 -11.02 -2.13
CA GLU A 56 -10.69 -10.88 -2.32
C GLU A 56 -10.06 -9.98 -1.26
N VAL A 57 -10.76 -8.90 -0.86
CA VAL A 57 -10.34 -8.05 0.25
C VAL A 57 -10.31 -8.84 1.56
N LEU A 58 -11.36 -9.61 1.86
CA LEU A 58 -11.42 -10.45 3.06
C LEU A 58 -10.33 -11.53 3.09
N GLN A 59 -10.07 -12.16 1.93
CA GLN A 59 -8.98 -13.11 1.81
C GLN A 59 -7.64 -12.43 2.14
N HIS A 60 -7.38 -11.25 1.59
CA HIS A 60 -6.16 -10.50 1.83
C HIS A 60 -6.00 -10.11 3.31
N VAL A 61 -7.07 -9.64 3.95
CA VAL A 61 -7.07 -9.32 5.39
C VAL A 61 -6.75 -10.55 6.23
N ASN A 62 -7.34 -11.71 5.90
CA ASN A 62 -7.12 -12.95 6.65
C ASN A 62 -5.70 -13.49 6.47
N GLU A 63 -5.16 -13.44 5.24
CA GLU A 63 -3.76 -13.76 4.98
C GLU A 63 -2.82 -12.85 5.76
N HIS A 64 -3.04 -11.53 5.70
CA HIS A 64 -2.25 -10.56 6.45
C HIS A 64 -2.33 -10.81 7.96
N GLN A 65 -3.51 -11.10 8.50
CA GLN A 65 -3.67 -11.44 9.92
C GLN A 65 -2.87 -12.70 10.32
N LYS A 66 -2.89 -13.76 9.50
CA LYS A 66 -2.08 -14.96 9.73
C LYS A 66 -0.57 -14.66 9.69
N HIS A 67 -0.14 -13.78 8.79
CA HIS A 67 1.25 -13.32 8.73
C HIS A 67 1.67 -12.50 9.96
N MET A 68 0.75 -11.70 10.51
CA MET A 68 0.99 -10.98 11.76
C MET A 68 1.06 -11.93 12.98
N GLU A 69 0.17 -12.92 13.06
CA GLU A 69 0.12 -13.91 14.15
C GLU A 69 1.35 -14.83 14.16
N SER A 70 1.93 -15.11 12.98
CA SER A 70 3.19 -15.84 12.84
C SER A 70 4.45 -15.02 13.14
N GLY A 71 4.31 -13.74 13.51
CA GLY A 71 5.41 -12.89 13.98
C GLY A 71 6.34 -12.36 12.88
N ASN A 72 5.97 -12.48 11.60
CA ASN A 72 6.83 -12.13 10.47
C ASN A 72 6.73 -10.66 10.01
N GLU A 73 5.76 -9.88 10.49
CA GLU A 73 5.62 -8.46 10.13
C GLU A 73 5.46 -7.54 11.34
N ALA A 74 6.32 -6.52 11.42
CA ALA A 74 6.26 -5.49 12.44
C ALA A 74 5.06 -4.56 12.19
N MET A 75 4.11 -4.56 13.14
CA MET A 75 2.94 -3.69 13.17
C MET A 75 3.36 -2.23 12.94
N GLY A 76 2.88 -1.62 11.85
CA GLY A 76 3.15 -0.22 11.53
C GLY A 76 2.85 0.66 12.75
N GLN A 77 3.84 1.46 13.17
CA GLN A 77 3.75 2.23 14.41
C GLN A 77 2.47 3.06 14.43
N LYS A 78 1.66 2.87 15.48
CA LYS A 78 0.46 3.67 15.74
C LYS A 78 0.89 5.14 15.75
N ARG A 79 0.32 5.95 14.85
CA ARG A 79 0.66 7.38 14.73
C ARG A 79 0.56 8.04 16.11
N LYS A 80 1.62 8.74 16.54
CA LYS A 80 1.63 9.49 17.79
C LYS A 80 0.41 10.42 17.85
N THR A 81 -0.36 10.32 18.92
CA THR A 81 -1.44 11.26 19.22
C THR A 81 -0.84 12.66 19.31
N ARG A 82 -1.40 13.62 18.56
CA ARG A 82 -0.94 15.02 18.61
C ARG A 82 -1.22 15.59 19.99
N SER A 83 -0.23 16.26 20.57
CA SER A 83 -0.31 16.87 21.90
C SER A 83 -1.42 17.92 22.01
N ASP A 84 -1.77 18.55 20.89
CA ASP A 84 -2.81 19.58 20.80
C ASP A 84 -4.24 19.02 20.70
N LYS A 85 -4.43 17.70 20.83
CA LYS A 85 -5.77 17.12 20.77
C LYS A 85 -6.56 17.57 22.00
N GLY A 86 -7.31 18.67 21.85
CA GLY A 86 -8.20 19.21 22.87
C GLY A 86 -9.09 18.11 23.45
N LYS A 87 -9.11 18.02 24.78
CA LYS A 87 -10.01 17.14 25.51
C LYS A 87 -11.41 17.76 25.45
N LYS A 88 -12.41 16.98 25.02
CA LYS A 88 -13.81 17.29 25.31
C LYS A 88 -14.12 16.88 26.75
#